data_AF-A0A936QKD0-F1
#
_entry.id   AF-A0A936QKD0-F1
#
_cell.length_a   1.000
_cell.length_b   1.000
_cell.length_c   1.000
_cell.angle_alpha   90.00
_cell.angle_beta   90.00
_cell.angle_gamma   90.00
#
_symmetry.space_group_name_H-M   'P 1'
#
loop_
_entity.id
_entity.type
_entity.pdbx_description
1 polymer ?
#
loop_
_entity_poly.entity_id
_entity_poly.type
_entity_poly.pdbx_seq_one_letter_code
_entity_poly.pdbx_strand_id
1 'polypeptide(L)'
;MLGKIELAGGTILEQRLKLKLKVRNPNDRDIPVEKLRFELLVASMSYASGQSDVPVSIPRRGEATLDLDASLQLARLLGNLASLKGEDDRLHYRLKGEVVVQGFGAVPFDHPGSLDIASLKRLFSR
;
A
#
# COMPACT_ATOMS: atom_id res chain seq x y z
N MET A 1 9.28 12.37 -4.62
CA MET A 1 10.33 11.55 -5.27
C MET A 1 10.24 10.13 -4.72
N LEU A 2 10.60 9.16 -5.55
CA LEU A 2 10.13 7.76 -5.58
C LEU A 2 10.57 6.92 -4.37
N GLY A 3 9.67 6.07 -3.85
CA GLY A 3 9.97 5.07 -2.83
C GLY A 3 10.70 3.88 -3.43
N LYS A 4 11.83 3.51 -2.81
CA LYS A 4 12.66 2.34 -3.17
C LYS A 4 11.94 1.07 -2.71
N ILE A 5 11.66 0.15 -3.63
CA ILE A 5 11.12 -1.17 -3.35
C ILE A 5 12.30 -2.14 -3.26
N GLU A 6 12.50 -2.79 -2.12
CA GLU A 6 13.50 -3.85 -1.95
C GLU A 6 12.77 -5.20 -1.95
N LEU A 7 13.11 -6.06 -2.91
CA LEU A 7 12.49 -7.37 -3.11
C LEU A 7 13.06 -8.36 -2.08
N ALA A 8 12.25 -8.77 -1.11
CA ALA A 8 12.57 -9.89 -0.23
C ALA A 8 12.08 -11.17 -0.93
N GLY A 9 12.96 -12.15 -1.14
CA GLY A 9 12.69 -13.32 -1.98
C GLY A 9 11.34 -14.01 -1.73
N GLY A 10 10.75 -14.51 -2.82
CA GLY A 10 9.52 -15.30 -2.85
C GLY A 10 9.44 -16.12 -4.14
N THR A 11 8.81 -17.30 -4.08
CA THR A 11 8.50 -18.12 -5.25
C THR A 11 7.72 -17.28 -6.27
N ILE A 12 7.86 -17.58 -7.57
CA ILE A 12 7.32 -16.83 -8.74
C ILE A 12 5.85 -16.31 -8.64
N LEU A 13 5.06 -16.77 -7.66
CA LEU A 13 3.64 -16.49 -7.52
C LEU A 13 3.27 -15.46 -6.42
N GLU A 14 4.06 -15.28 -5.37
CA GLU A 14 3.79 -14.32 -4.29
C GLU A 14 5.03 -13.49 -3.99
N GLN A 15 4.94 -12.18 -4.25
CA GLN A 15 6.05 -11.26 -4.03
C GLN A 15 5.93 -10.62 -2.65
N ARG A 16 6.96 -10.80 -1.82
CA ARG A 16 7.10 -10.06 -0.56
C ARG A 16 7.87 -8.78 -0.82
N LEU A 17 7.24 -7.66 -0.50
CA LEU A 17 7.72 -6.33 -0.77
C LEU A 17 7.91 -5.58 0.55
N LYS A 18 9.10 -5.00 0.73
CA LYS A 18 9.32 -3.95 1.73
C LYS A 18 8.91 -2.63 1.10
N LEU A 19 7.84 -2.03 1.61
CA LEU A 19 7.31 -0.75 1.13
C LEU A 19 7.64 0.36 2.11
N LYS A 20 7.92 1.55 1.58
CA LYS A 20 8.12 2.77 2.37
C LYS A 20 6.97 3.73 2.12
N LEU A 21 6.08 3.86 3.10
CA LEU A 21 4.93 4.76 3.02
C LEU A 21 5.25 6.07 3.72
N LYS A 22 5.29 7.16 2.95
CA LYS A 22 5.46 8.51 3.49
C LYS A 22 4.10 9.08 3.89
N VAL A 23 3.93 9.37 5.17
CA VAL A 23 2.69 9.93 5.73
C VAL A 23 2.95 11.33 6.25
N ARG A 24 2.03 12.25 5.95
CA ARG A 24 2.04 13.62 6.46
C ARG A 24 0.97 13.78 7.53
N ASN A 25 1.34 14.37 8.65
CA ASN A 25 0.44 14.72 9.73
C ASN A 25 0.08 16.21 9.63
N PRO A 26 -1.10 16.58 9.10
CA PRO A 26 -1.53 17.97 9.04
C PRO A 26 -1.97 18.51 10.41
N ASN A 27 -2.19 17.65 11.39
CA ASN A 27 -2.69 18.02 12.71
C ASN A 27 -1.58 18.63 13.58
N ASP A 28 -1.97 19.32 14.64
CA ASP A 28 -1.07 19.99 15.58
C ASP A 28 -0.59 19.11 16.74
N ARG A 29 -0.91 17.80 16.70
CA ARG A 29 -0.52 16.79 17.68
C ARG A 29 0.26 15.67 17.03
N ASP A 30 1.19 15.07 17.76
CA ASP A 30 1.92 13.89 17.31
C ASP A 30 0.97 12.70 17.18
N ILE A 31 1.17 11.88 16.15
CA ILE A 31 0.39 10.66 15.92
C ILE A 31 1.29 9.44 16.20
N PRO A 32 1.18 8.84 17.40
CA PRO A 32 1.88 7.60 17.73
C PRO A 32 1.18 6.41 17.07
N VAL A 33 1.68 5.98 15.92
CA VAL A 33 1.18 4.78 15.21
C VAL A 33 1.83 3.54 15.81
N GLU A 34 1.02 2.66 16.39
CA GLU A 34 1.49 1.37 16.93
C GLU A 34 1.54 0.30 15.84
N LYS A 35 0.49 0.25 15.01
CA LYS A 35 0.36 -0.74 13.95
C LYS A 35 -0.50 -0.21 12.81
N LEU A 36 -0.06 -0.41 11.59
CA LEU A 36 -0.85 -0.22 10.38
C LEU A 36 -1.11 -1.59 9.76
N ARG A 37 -2.34 -1.83 9.31
CA ARG A 37 -2.69 -2.97 8.46
C ARG A 37 -3.45 -2.47 7.25
N PHE A 38 -3.21 -3.05 6.09
CA PHE A 38 -3.93 -2.69 4.88
C PHE A 38 -4.13 -3.87 3.94
N GLU A 39 -5.11 -3.71 3.07
CA GLU A 39 -5.38 -4.56 1.92
C GLU A 39 -5.62 -3.68 0.67
N LEU A 40 -5.11 -4.14 -0.47
CA LEU A 40 -5.35 -3.56 -1.77
C LEU A 40 -6.34 -4.43 -2.52
N LEU A 41 -7.50 -3.85 -2.82
CA LEU A 41 -8.56 -4.49 -3.57
C LEU A 41 -8.62 -3.95 -5.00
N VAL A 42 -8.81 -4.81 -5.97
CA VAL A 42 -9.10 -4.46 -7.37
C VAL A 42 -10.33 -5.25 -7.78
N ALA A 43 -11.34 -4.58 -8.34
CA ALA A 43 -12.64 -5.18 -8.63
C ALA A 43 -13.20 -5.99 -7.42
N SER A 44 -13.08 -5.43 -6.21
CA SER A 44 -13.50 -6.03 -4.93
C SER A 44 -12.75 -7.32 -4.51
N MET A 45 -11.70 -7.71 -5.23
CA MET A 45 -10.86 -8.86 -4.88
C MET A 45 -9.54 -8.38 -4.26
N SER A 46 -9.10 -9.04 -3.19
CA SER A 46 -7.80 -8.73 -2.56
C SER A 46 -6.63 -9.24 -3.40
N TYR A 47 -5.70 -8.34 -3.71
CA TYR A 47 -4.47 -8.62 -4.47
C TYR A 47 -3.21 -8.37 -3.65
N ALA A 48 -3.29 -7.51 -2.64
CA ALA A 48 -2.18 -7.30 -1.71
C ALA A 48 -2.69 -7.10 -0.29
N SER A 49 -1.86 -7.45 0.66
CA SER A 49 -2.05 -7.10 2.06
C SER A 49 -0.71 -6.78 2.68
N GLY A 50 -0.72 -5.98 3.74
CA GLY A 50 0.50 -5.64 4.44
C GLY A 50 0.27 -5.06 5.81
N GLN A 51 1.35 -4.98 6.56
CA GLN A 51 1.36 -4.39 7.89
C GLN A 51 2.66 -3.64 8.17
N SER A 52 2.64 -2.71 9.11
CA SER A 52 3.86 -2.06 9.60
C SER A 52 4.70 -3.00 10.45
N ASP A 53 6.02 -2.89 10.30
CA ASP A 53 6.97 -3.73 11.05
C ASP A 53 7.22 -3.20 12.47
N VAL A 54 7.21 -1.88 12.63
CA VAL A 54 7.55 -1.20 13.88
C VAL A 54 6.60 -0.03 14.17
N PRO A 55 6.40 0.32 15.45
CA PRO A 55 5.73 1.56 15.83
C PRO A 55 6.49 2.78 15.30
N VAL A 56 5.75 3.78 14.83
CA VAL A 56 6.30 5.03 14.30
C VAL A 56 5.51 6.22 14.85
N SER A 57 6.21 7.23 15.36
CA SER A 57 5.59 8.50 15.74
C SER A 57 5.67 9.49 14.59
N ILE A 58 4.53 10.00 14.14
CA ILE A 58 4.44 11.03 13.10
C ILE A 58 4.34 12.40 13.79
N PRO A 59 5.39 13.25 13.72
CA PRO A 59 5.41 14.51 14.44
C PRO A 59 4.32 15.47 13.95
N ARG A 60 3.82 16.32 14.85
CA ARG A 60 2.84 17.38 14.53
C ARG A 60 3.31 18.23 13.35
N ARG A 61 2.39 18.51 12.42
CA ARG A 61 2.68 19.29 11.19
C ARG A 61 3.89 18.78 10.41
N GLY A 62 4.21 17.49 10.54
CA GLY A 62 5.41 16.88 9.99
C GLY A 62 5.12 15.68 9.11
N GLU A 63 6.18 14.95 8.79
CA GLU A 63 6.11 13.75 7.95
C GLU A 63 6.96 12.64 8.57
N ALA A 64 6.51 11.41 8.41
CA ALA A 64 7.27 10.21 8.78
C ALA A 64 7.18 9.18 7.67
N THR A 65 8.14 8.25 7.65
CA THR A 65 8.11 7.10 6.75
C THR A 65 7.81 5.85 7.57
N LEU A 66 6.78 5.11 7.17
CA LEU A 66 6.46 3.81 7.73
C LEU A 66 7.02 2.74 6.81
N ASP A 67 7.82 1.85 7.37
CA ASP A 67 8.26 0.63 6.69
C ASP A 67 7.16 -0.43 6.86
N LEU A 68 6.70 -0.98 5.74
CA LEU A 68 5.61 -1.96 5.67
C LEU A 68 6.11 -3.24 5.01
N ASP A 69 5.77 -4.37 5.60
CA ASP A 69 5.83 -5.67 4.95
C ASP A 69 4.51 -5.92 4.21
N ALA A 70 4.60 -6.13 2.90
CA ALA A 70 3.44 -6.42 2.07
C ALA A 70 3.64 -7.67 1.21
N SER A 71 2.59 -8.47 1.08
CA SER A 71 2.50 -9.57 0.10
C SER A 71 1.64 -9.13 -1.07
N LEU A 72 2.13 -9.33 -2.30
CA LEU A 72 1.43 -9.01 -3.54
C LEU A 72 1.28 -10.25 -4.42
N GLN A 73 0.04 -10.53 -4.84
CA GLN A 73 -0.31 -11.60 -5.79
C GLN A 73 -0.13 -11.12 -7.24
N LEU A 74 1.12 -10.84 -7.62
CA LEU A 74 1.41 -10.17 -8.90
C LEU A 74 0.99 -11.01 -10.12
N ALA A 75 1.27 -12.33 -10.12
CA ALA A 75 0.94 -13.21 -11.23
C ALA A 75 -0.57 -13.20 -11.55
N ARG A 76 -1.39 -13.21 -10.50
CA ARG A 76 -2.85 -13.14 -10.60
C ARG A 76 -3.33 -11.79 -11.12
N LEU A 77 -2.73 -10.69 -10.65
CA LEU A 77 -3.06 -9.34 -11.10
C LEU A 77 -2.77 -9.17 -12.60
N LEU A 78 -1.60 -9.63 -13.06
CA LEU A 78 -1.19 -9.53 -14.46
C LEU A 78 -2.01 -10.46 -15.36
N GLY A 79 -2.30 -11.68 -14.91
CA GLY A 79 -3.14 -12.63 -15.65
C GLY A 79 -4.56 -12.11 -15.89
N ASN A 80 -5.09 -11.31 -14.95
CA ASN A 80 -6.44 -10.73 -15.04
C ASN A 80 -6.46 -9.29 -15.55
N LEU A 81 -5.31 -8.71 -15.90
CA LEU A 81 -5.18 -7.27 -16.17
C LEU A 81 -6.10 -6.78 -17.29
N ALA A 82 -6.34 -7.61 -18.32
CA ALA A 82 -7.25 -7.28 -19.42
C ALA A 82 -8.71 -7.11 -18.95
N SER A 83 -9.14 -7.91 -17.96
CA SER A 83 -10.49 -7.84 -17.38
C SER A 83 -10.61 -6.79 -16.27
N LEU A 84 -9.50 -6.40 -15.65
CA LEU A 84 -9.44 -5.38 -14.59
C LEU A 84 -9.20 -3.97 -15.13
N LYS A 85 -8.88 -3.86 -16.42
CA LYS A 85 -8.68 -2.60 -17.14
C LYS A 85 -10.02 -1.86 -17.23
N GLY A 86 -10.06 -0.66 -16.66
CA GLY A 86 -11.19 0.26 -16.83
C GLY A 86 -11.28 0.80 -18.27
N GLU A 87 -12.43 1.38 -18.61
CA GLU A 87 -12.65 2.03 -19.91
C GLU A 87 -11.71 3.22 -20.15
N ASP A 88 -11.16 3.78 -19.07
CA ASP A 88 -10.20 4.89 -19.06
C ASP A 88 -8.73 4.42 -19.20
N ASP A 89 -8.50 3.14 -19.52
CA ASP A 89 -7.20 2.49 -19.55
C ASP A 89 -6.47 2.45 -18.18
N ARG A 90 -7.18 2.69 -17.08
CA ARG A 90 -6.60 2.68 -15.72
C ARG A 90 -7.05 1.45 -14.94
N LEU A 91 -6.23 1.07 -13.98
CA LEU A 91 -6.53 0.05 -12.98
C LEU A 91 -7.10 0.75 -11.75
N HIS A 92 -8.41 0.64 -11.53
CA HIS A 92 -9.03 1.15 -10.30
C HIS A 92 -8.81 0.20 -9.14
N TYR A 93 -8.33 0.72 -8.03
CA TYR A 93 -8.09 -0.04 -6.81
C TYR A 93 -8.67 0.68 -5.60
N ARG A 94 -8.82 -0.05 -4.49
CA ARG A 94 -9.27 0.47 -3.21
C ARG A 94 -8.33 -0.02 -2.14
N LEU A 95 -7.71 0.91 -1.43
CA LEU A 95 -6.83 0.63 -0.30
C LEU A 95 -7.64 0.75 0.98
N LYS A 96 -7.80 -0.37 1.68
CA LYS A 96 -8.54 -0.42 2.94
C LYS A 96 -7.63 -0.86 4.06
N GLY A 97 -7.95 -0.46 5.27
CA GLY A 97 -7.19 -0.93 6.41
C GLY A 97 -7.54 -0.22 7.68
N GLU A 98 -6.65 -0.34 8.65
CA GLU A 98 -6.75 0.31 9.94
C GLU A 98 -5.38 0.72 10.44
N VAL A 99 -5.37 1.83 11.16
CA VAL A 99 -4.20 2.34 11.88
C VAL A 99 -4.52 2.33 13.35
N VAL A 100 -3.77 1.55 14.13
CA VAL A 100 -3.83 1.57 15.59
C VAL A 100 -2.98 2.72 16.08
N VAL A 101 -3.63 3.69 16.70
CA VAL A 101 -3.00 4.88 17.26
C VAL A 101 -3.08 4.81 18.78
N GLN A 102 -1.95 4.98 19.45
CA GLN A 102 -1.89 4.96 20.92
C GLN A 102 -2.84 6.03 21.50
N GLY A 103 -3.72 5.61 22.41
CA GLY A 103 -4.71 6.49 23.04
C GLY A 103 -5.98 6.77 22.22
N PHE A 104 -6.04 6.37 20.95
CA PHE A 104 -7.23 6.52 20.09
C PHE A 104 -7.79 5.18 19.57
N GLY A 105 -7.02 4.10 19.68
CA GLY A 105 -7.43 2.78 19.22
C GLY A 105 -7.29 2.62 17.70
N ALA A 106 -8.05 1.67 17.13
CA ALA A 106 -8.02 1.39 15.71
C ALA A 106 -8.86 2.40 14.92
N VAL A 107 -8.23 3.10 13.99
CA VAL A 107 -8.86 4.06 13.07
C VAL A 107 -8.91 3.43 11.67
N PRO A 108 -10.11 3.08 11.16
CA PRO A 108 -10.22 2.51 9.82
C PRO A 108 -9.99 3.58 8.75
N PHE A 109 -9.46 3.17 7.61
CA PHE A 109 -9.36 4.00 6.42
C PHE A 109 -9.79 3.23 5.18
N ASP A 110 -10.27 3.98 4.20
CA ASP A 110 -10.74 3.44 2.93
C ASP A 110 -10.56 4.48 1.82
N HIS A 111 -9.64 4.20 0.90
CA HIS A 111 -9.24 5.14 -0.13
C HIS A 111 -9.29 4.49 -1.52
N PRO A 112 -10.15 4.99 -2.43
CA PRO A 112 -10.07 4.62 -3.84
C PRO A 112 -8.85 5.26 -4.49
N GLY A 113 -8.29 4.58 -5.47
CA GLY A 113 -7.18 5.06 -6.28
C GLY A 113 -7.25 4.50 -7.70
N SER A 114 -6.41 5.04 -8.57
CA SER A 114 -6.26 4.52 -9.92
C SER A 114 -4.81 4.57 -10.35
N LEU A 115 -4.35 3.51 -11.00
CA LEU A 115 -3.00 3.40 -11.53
C LEU A 115 -3.05 3.28 -13.05
N ASP A 116 -2.21 4.03 -13.74
CA ASP A 116 -2.02 3.85 -15.17
C ASP A 116 -1.33 2.50 -15.44
N ILE A 117 -1.94 1.68 -16.31
CA ILE A 117 -1.45 0.34 -16.65
C ILE A 117 -0.11 0.42 -17.40
N ALA A 118 0.14 1.47 -18.19
CA ALA A 118 1.42 1.66 -18.85
C ALA A 118 2.55 1.89 -17.84
N SER A 119 2.26 2.61 -16.76
CA SER A 119 3.18 2.81 -15.63
C SER A 119 3.47 1.49 -14.89
N LEU A 120 2.46 0.61 -14.74
CA LEU A 120 2.64 -0.73 -14.19
C LEU A 120 3.63 -1.54 -15.06
N LYS A 121 3.43 -1.61 -16.38
CA LYS A 121 4.33 -2.35 -17.29
C LYS A 121 5.78 -1.87 -17.24
N ARG A 122 6.00 -0.56 -17.05
CA ARG A 122 7.34 0.04 -16.94
C ARG A 122 8.08 -0.31 -15.67
N LEU A 123 7.39 -0.51 -14.55
CA LEU A 123 7.98 -0.97 -13.29
C LEU A 123 8.58 -2.38 -13.41
N PHE A 124 8.10 -3.17 -14.38
CA PHE A 124 8.43 -4.59 -14.51
C PHE A 124 9.15 -4.97 -15.81
N SER A 125 9.52 -3.98 -16.65
CA SER A 125 10.31 -4.20 -17.88
C SER A 125 11.81 -3.88 -17.69
N ARG A 126 12.35 -4.11 -16.48
CA ARG A 126 13.78 -3.99 -16.18
C ARG A 126 14.33 -5.31 -15.68
#